data_AF-A0A2V9G4R9-F1
#
_entry.id   AF-A0A2V9G4R9-F1
#
_cell.length_a   1.000
_cell.length_b   1.000
_cell.length_c   1.000
_cell.angle_alpha   90.00
_cell.angle_beta   90.00
_cell.angle_gamma   90.00
#
_symmetry.space_group_name_H-M   'P 1'
#
loop_
_entity.id
_entity.type
_entity.pdbx_description
1 polymer ?
#
loop_
_entity_poly.entity_id
_entity_poly.type
_entity_poly.pdbx_seq_one_letter_code
_entity_poly.pdbx_strand_id
1 'polypeptide(L)'
;MFDLVRDDLVLVEEELARQSDAAFPPVSEITAYLLGGGGKRMRPALLLLSASYAGRKDRSAIRLAAVVELLHSATLIHDDVIDSADTRRGRPSANSKWGNHR
;
A
#
# COMPACT_ATOMS: atom_id res chain seq x y z
N MET A 1 11.33 -1.49 -14.83
CA MET A 1 10.38 -0.35 -14.91
C MET A 1 10.70 0.75 -13.90
N PHE A 2 11.30 0.46 -12.72
CA PHE A 2 11.67 1.48 -11.72
C PHE A 2 13.13 1.40 -11.26
N ASP A 3 14.07 1.34 -12.20
CA ASP A 3 15.47 1.08 -11.86
C ASP A 3 16.10 2.22 -11.04
N LEU A 4 15.68 3.47 -11.29
CA LEU A 4 16.17 4.66 -10.59
C LEU A 4 15.79 4.74 -9.10
N VAL A 5 14.71 4.06 -8.69
CA VAL A 5 14.17 4.10 -7.32
C VAL A 5 14.02 2.70 -6.73
N ARG A 6 14.69 1.71 -7.31
CA ARG A 6 14.54 0.30 -6.91
C ARG A 6 14.89 0.09 -5.45
N ASP A 7 16.04 0.60 -5.01
CA ASP A 7 16.51 0.43 -3.63
C ASP A 7 15.62 1.21 -2.65
N ASP A 8 15.17 2.40 -3.05
CA ASP A 8 14.24 3.20 -2.25
C ASP A 8 12.88 2.50 -2.11
N LEU A 9 12.40 1.81 -3.15
CA LEU A 9 11.16 1.02 -3.11
C LEU A 9 11.27 -0.17 -2.15
N VAL A 10 12.45 -0.79 -2.00
CA VAL A 10 12.65 -1.82 -0.97
C VAL A 10 12.42 -1.24 0.43
N LEU A 11 12.97 -0.05 0.70
CA LEU A 11 12.76 0.65 1.98
C LEU A 11 11.29 1.06 2.19
N VAL A 12 10.55 1.31 1.11
CA VAL A 12 9.10 1.56 1.19
C VAL A 12 8.34 0.28 1.57
N GLU A 13 8.68 -0.88 1.00
CA GLU A 13 8.05 -2.16 1.41
C GLU A 13 8.33 -2.48 2.88
N GLU A 14 9.56 -2.27 3.35
CA GLU A 14 9.91 -2.42 4.77
C GLU A 14 9.06 -1.51 5.68
N GLU A 15 8.91 -0.24 5.27
CA GLU A 15 8.09 0.72 5.99
C GLU A 15 6.61 0.35 5.98
N LEU A 16 6.08 -0.15 4.85
CA LEU A 16 4.70 -0.62 4.75
C LEU A 16 4.43 -1.83 5.66
N ALA A 17 5.34 -2.79 5.69
CA ALA A 17 5.25 -3.94 6.60
C ALA A 17 5.25 -3.48 8.06
N ARG A 18 6.20 -2.62 8.43
CA ARG A 18 6.31 -2.08 9.79
C ARG A 18 5.05 -1.35 10.25
N GLN A 19 4.41 -0.56 9.39
CA GLN A 19 3.17 0.14 9.71
C GLN A 19 1.96 -0.81 9.80
N SER A 20 1.94 -1.85 8.97
CA SER A 20 0.91 -2.89 9.01
C SER A 20 0.98 -3.69 10.31
N ASP A 21 2.19 -4.05 10.75
CA ASP A 21 2.40 -4.81 11.99
C ASP A 21 2.09 -3.99 13.25
N ALA A 22 2.27 -2.66 13.19
CA ALA A 22 1.96 -1.76 14.28
C ALA A 22 0.44 -1.45 14.43
N ALA A 23 -0.38 -1.84 13.45
CA ALA A 23 -1.82 -1.60 13.48
C ALA A 23 -2.56 -2.58 14.42
N PHE A 24 -3.78 -2.22 14.82
CA PHE A 24 -4.67 -3.11 15.59
C PHE A 24 -4.94 -4.41 14.80
N PRO A 25 -5.00 -5.61 15.42
CA PRO A 25 -4.86 -6.88 14.71
C PRO A 25 -5.77 -7.13 13.49
N PRO A 26 -7.08 -6.80 13.51
CA PRO A 26 -7.93 -6.91 12.32
C PRO A 26 -7.49 -5.99 11.16
N VAL A 27 -7.02 -4.78 11.49
CA VAL A 27 -6.50 -3.83 10.49
C VAL A 27 -5.18 -4.33 9.92
N SER A 28 -4.31 -4.88 10.79
CA SER A 28 -3.05 -5.49 10.38
C SER A 28 -3.26 -6.63 9.39
N GLU A 29 -4.21 -7.55 9.67
CA GLU A 29 -4.50 -8.69 8.80
C GLU A 29 -5.02 -8.27 7.42
N ILE A 30 -5.96 -7.31 7.37
CA ILE A 30 -6.53 -6.81 6.12
C ILE A 30 -5.45 -6.08 5.30
N THR A 31 -4.66 -5.23 5.96
CA THR A 31 -3.60 -4.45 5.30
C THR A 31 -2.52 -5.37 4.74
N ALA A 32 -2.06 -6.35 5.52
CA ALA A 32 -1.09 -7.35 5.09
C ALA A 32 -1.60 -8.19 3.90
N TYR A 33 -2.89 -8.56 3.90
CA TYR A 33 -3.49 -9.29 2.78
C TYR A 33 -3.51 -8.48 1.48
N LEU A 34 -3.85 -7.19 1.55
CA LEU A 34 -3.88 -6.31 0.38
C LEU A 34 -2.48 -6.01 -0.14
N LEU A 35 -1.53 -5.74 0.75
CA LEU A 35 -0.14 -5.50 0.39
C LEU A 35 0.51 -6.76 -0.20
N GLY A 36 0.22 -7.93 0.37
CA GLY A 36 0.70 -9.24 -0.09
C GLY A 36 0.10 -9.70 -1.43
N GLY A 37 -1.02 -9.10 -1.88
CA GLY A 37 -1.56 -9.29 -3.22
C GLY A 37 -0.71 -8.67 -4.34
N GLY A 38 0.35 -7.95 -3.97
CA GLY A 38 1.25 -7.25 -4.87
C GLY A 38 0.65 -5.94 -5.41
N GLY A 39 1.51 -5.00 -5.74
CA GLY A 39 1.15 -3.70 -6.28
C GLY A 39 2.10 -3.30 -7.40
N LYS A 40 1.63 -2.45 -8.33
CA LYS A 40 2.53 -1.87 -9.34
C LYS A 40 3.46 -0.82 -8.72
N ARG A 41 3.16 -0.37 -7.49
CA ARG A 41 3.88 0.68 -6.74
C ARG A 41 4.15 1.95 -7.54
N MET A 42 3.24 2.28 -8.47
CA MET A 42 3.34 3.49 -9.30
C MET A 42 3.33 4.76 -8.45
N ARG A 43 2.53 4.79 -7.37
CA ARG A 43 2.38 5.96 -6.50
C ARG A 43 3.63 6.20 -5.64
N PRO A 44 4.16 5.21 -4.90
CA PRO A 44 5.48 5.31 -4.26
C PRO A 44 6.57 5.74 -5.23
N ALA A 45 6.68 5.09 -6.39
CA ALA A 45 7.73 5.40 -7.35
C ALA A 45 7.66 6.85 -7.85
N LEU A 46 6.45 7.35 -8.17
CA LEU A 46 6.25 8.73 -8.58
C LEU A 46 6.66 9.73 -7.48
N LEU A 47 6.34 9.42 -6.22
CA LEU A 47 6.72 10.26 -5.08
C LEU A 47 8.24 10.30 -4.92
N LEU A 48 8.90 9.13 -4.95
CA LEU A 48 10.35 9.03 -4.79
C LEU A 48 11.11 9.74 -5.92
N LEU A 49 10.64 9.61 -7.16
CA LEU A 49 11.20 10.33 -8.30
C LEU A 49 11.02 11.84 -8.15
N SER A 50 9.84 12.30 -7.73
CA SER A 50 9.56 13.72 -7.48
C SER A 50 10.44 14.27 -6.35
N ALA A 51 10.61 13.51 -5.28
CA ALA A 51 11.46 13.90 -4.15
C ALA A 51 12.94 13.97 -4.57
N SER A 52 13.40 13.00 -5.36
CA SER A 52 14.76 13.01 -5.94
C SER A 52 14.98 14.22 -6.85
N TYR A 53 14.01 14.55 -7.71
CA TYR A 53 14.08 15.74 -8.57
C TYR A 53 14.16 17.04 -7.76
N ALA A 54 13.44 17.11 -6.64
CA ALA A 54 13.49 18.24 -5.72
C ALA A 54 14.72 18.24 -4.78
N GLY A 55 15.67 17.32 -4.95
CA GLY A 55 16.86 17.21 -4.09
C GLY A 55 16.58 16.67 -2.68
N ARG A 56 15.46 15.99 -2.47
CA ARG A 56 14.98 15.46 -1.18
C ARG A 56 14.98 13.93 -1.18
N LYS A 57 16.15 13.33 -1.04
CA LYS A 57 16.33 11.86 -0.98
C LYS A 57 16.63 11.38 0.45
N ASP A 58 15.73 11.71 1.37
CA ASP A 58 15.88 11.39 2.79
C ASP A 58 14.83 10.35 3.26
N ARG A 59 14.95 9.91 4.52
CA ARG A 59 14.00 8.96 5.11
C ARG A 59 12.56 9.49 5.17
N SER A 60 12.35 10.80 5.09
CA SER A 60 11.00 11.37 5.06
C SER A 60 10.29 11.07 3.73
N ALA A 61 11.03 11.06 2.61
CA ALA A 61 10.50 10.68 1.31
C ALA A 61 10.04 9.20 1.29
N ILE A 62 10.83 8.30 1.89
CA ILE A 62 10.46 6.88 2.07
C ILE A 62 9.16 6.75 2.87
N ARG A 63 9.09 7.40 4.04
CA ARG A 63 7.87 7.36 4.87
C ARG A 63 6.66 7.92 4.14
N LEU A 64 6.81 9.02 3.42
CA LEU A 64 5.71 9.63 2.68
C LEU A 64 5.24 8.74 1.52
N ALA A 65 6.16 8.07 0.81
CA ALA A 65 5.82 7.10 -0.22
C ALA A 65 4.99 5.93 0.36
N ALA A 66 5.34 5.43 1.55
CA ALA A 66 4.56 4.42 2.25
C ALA A 66 3.17 4.95 2.65
N VAL A 67 3.08 6.16 3.21
CA VAL A 67 1.79 6.81 3.56
C VAL A 67 0.87 6.91 2.34
N VAL A 68 1.39 7.32 1.19
CA VAL A 68 0.60 7.41 -0.04
C VAL A 68 0.07 6.05 -0.49
N GLU A 69 0.85 4.99 -0.37
CA GLU A 69 0.40 3.63 -0.73
C GLU A 69 -0.59 3.06 0.30
N LEU A 70 -0.45 3.41 1.59
CA LEU A 70 -1.45 3.06 2.61
C LEU A 70 -2.78 3.76 2.34
N LEU A 71 -2.76 5.07 2.01
CA LEU A 71 -3.96 5.80 1.62
C LEU A 71 -4.60 5.19 0.38
N HIS A 72 -3.81 4.85 -0.63
CA HIS A 72 -4.31 4.12 -1.80
C HIS A 72 -4.97 2.81 -1.40
N SER A 73 -4.33 2.01 -0.55
CA SER A 73 -4.85 0.72 -0.10
C SER A 73 -6.16 0.89 0.67
N ALA A 74 -6.28 1.93 1.49
CA ALA A 74 -7.52 2.28 2.19
C ALA A 74 -8.65 2.59 1.21
N THR A 75 -8.40 3.37 0.15
CA THR A 75 -9.46 3.61 -0.85
C THR A 75 -9.90 2.32 -1.52
N LEU A 76 -8.98 1.38 -1.78
CA LEU A 76 -9.35 0.08 -2.37
C LEU A 76 -10.27 -0.75 -1.47
N ILE A 77 -10.06 -0.71 -0.16
CA ILE A 77 -10.96 -1.36 0.80
C ILE A 77 -12.35 -0.74 0.72
N HIS A 78 -12.42 0.59 0.75
CA HIS A 78 -13.69 1.31 0.65
C HIS A 78 -14.39 1.03 -0.68
N ASP A 79 -13.66 0.98 -1.79
CA ASP A 79 -14.20 0.60 -3.10
C ASP A 79 -14.77 -0.83 -3.07
N ASP A 80 -14.05 -1.81 -2.51
CA ASP A 80 -14.52 -3.21 -2.43
C ASP A 80 -15.82 -3.36 -1.60
N VAL A 81 -16.00 -2.50 -0.59
CA VAL A 81 -17.22 -2.43 0.23
C VAL A 81 -18.37 -1.82 -0.57
N ILE A 82 -18.13 -0.68 -1.24
CA ILE A 82 -19.13 0.05 -2.02
C ILE A 82 -19.59 -0.77 -3.23
N ASP A 83 -18.66 -1.39 -3.94
CA ASP A 83 -18.91 -2.07 -5.21
C ASP A 83 -19.45 -3.50 -5.03
N SER A 84 -19.55 -3.99 -3.79
CA SER A 84 -19.89 -5.40 -3.49
C SER A 84 -19.06 -6.39 -4.32
N ALA A 85 -17.79 -6.06 -4.56
CA ALA A 85 -16.94 -6.84 -5.44
C ALA A 85 -16.60 -8.19 -4.81
N ASP A 86 -16.84 -9.29 -5.51
CA ASP A 86 -16.48 -10.63 -5.02
C ASP A 86 -14.96 -10.92 -5.13
N THR A 87 -14.27 -10.31 -6.10
CA THR A 87 -12.86 -10.58 -6.37
C THR A 87 -12.04 -9.32 -6.71
N ARG A 88 -10.75 -9.33 -6.35
CA ARG A 88 -9.75 -8.33 -6.70
C ARG A 88 -8.42 -8.99 -7.06
N ARG A 89 -7.91 -8.72 -8.26
CA ARG A 89 -6.67 -9.31 -8.80
C ARG A 89 -6.63 -10.85 -8.74
N GLY A 90 -7.77 -11.50 -8.98
CA GLY A 90 -7.87 -12.96 -8.94
C GLY A 90 -7.91 -13.57 -7.53
N ARG A 91 -8.00 -12.76 -6.48
CA ARG A 91 -8.21 -13.19 -5.09
C ARG A 91 -9.57 -12.70 -4.58
N PRO A 92 -10.18 -13.31 -3.56
CA PRO A 92 -11.34 -12.73 -2.89
C PRO A 92 -11.04 -11.30 -2.44
N SER A 93 -12.00 -10.39 -2.64
CA SER A 93 -11.90 -9.02 -2.14
C SER A 93 -11.83 -8.99 -0.61
N ALA A 94 -11.42 -7.86 -0.02
CA ALA A 94 -11.40 -7.73 1.43
C ALA A 94 -12.83 -7.89 2.02
N ASN A 95 -13.83 -7.28 1.37
CA ASN A 95 -15.23 -7.41 1.74
C ASN A 95 -15.73 -8.87 1.67
N SER A 96 -15.44 -9.60 0.58
CA SER A 96 -15.84 -11.01 0.45
C SER A 96 -15.25 -11.91 1.55
N LYS A 97 -14.02 -11.62 1.99
CA LYS A 97 -13.32 -12.45 3.00
C LYS A 97 -13.69 -12.13 4.45
N TRP A 98 -13.86 -10.85 4.82
CA TRP A 98 -14.13 -10.44 6.21
C TRP A 98 -15.55 -9.90 6.44
N GLY A 99 -16.33 -9.68 5.38
CA GLY A 99 -17.70 -9.17 5.42
C GLY A 99 -17.79 -7.65 5.58
N ASN A 100 -18.92 -7.09 5.13
CA ASN A 100 -19.34 -5.73 5.45
C ASN A 100 -19.93 -5.71 6.86
N HIS A 101 -19.12 -5.33 7.86
CA HIS A 101 -19.50 -5.07 9.27
C HIS A 101 -20.61 -5.96 9.87
N ARG A 102 -20.22 -6.93 10.70
CA ARG A 102 -21.12 -7.43 11.76
C ARG A 102 -21.02 -6.55 13.00
#